data_AF-A0A8J7HUN3-F1
#
_entry.id   AF-A0A8J7HUN3-F1
#
_cell.length_a   1.000
_cell.length_b   1.000
_cell.length_c   1.000
_cell.angle_alpha   90.00
_cell.angle_beta   90.00
_cell.angle_gamma   90.00
#
_symmetry.space_group_name_H-M   'P 1'
#
loop_
_entity.id
_entity.type
_entity.pdbx_description
1 polymer ?
#
loop_
_entity_poly.entity_id
_entity_poly.type
_entity_poly.pdbx_seq_one_letter_code
_entity_poly.pdbx_strand_id
1 'polypeptide(L)' 'MDLVDTDVIHANFKDTQLMDCDFSSFRVKGACFTDAQGLTCQHKQWLRVYEALNIPA' A
#
# COMPACT_ATOMS: atom_id res chain seq x y z
N MET A 1 1.84 -0.17 -13.88
CA MET A 1 1.81 -1.64 -13.82
C MET A 1 0.60 -1.98 -12.99
N ASP A 2 -0.44 -2.51 -13.62
CA ASP A 2 -1.75 -2.70 -12.98
C ASP A 2 -1.80 -4.10 -12.38
N LEU A 3 -1.97 -4.18 -11.06
CA LEU A 3 -1.89 -5.41 -10.26
C LEU A 3 -3.26 -5.66 -9.60
N VAL A 4 -4.32 -5.46 -10.38
CA VAL A 4 -5.71 -5.61 -9.94
C VAL A 4 -5.93 -7.02 -9.36
N ASP A 5 -6.55 -7.08 -8.17
CA ASP A 5 -6.89 -8.32 -7.46
C ASP A 5 -5.71 -9.16 -6.92
N THR A 6 -4.60 -8.49 -6.57
CA THR A 6 -3.44 -9.17 -5.95
C THR A 6 -3.60 -9.25 -4.42
N ASP A 7 -3.52 -10.47 -3.89
CA ASP A 7 -3.42 -10.68 -2.44
C ASP A 7 -1.96 -10.45 -1.98
N VAL A 8 -1.76 -9.38 -1.22
CA VAL A 8 -0.45 -8.97 -0.71
C VAL A 8 -0.47 -8.86 0.81
N ILE A 9 -1.33 -9.64 1.47
CA ILE A 9 -1.37 -9.74 2.93
C ILE A 9 0.03 -10.09 3.43
N HIS A 10 0.51 -9.32 4.41
CA HIS A 10 1.87 -9.43 4.98
C HIS A 10 3.04 -9.18 4.01
N ALA A 11 2.78 -8.65 2.82
CA ALA A 11 3.85 -8.28 1.89
C ALA A 11 4.68 -7.11 2.44
N ASN A 12 5.97 -7.11 2.09
CA ASN A 12 6.90 -6.07 2.48
C ASN A 12 7.18 -5.15 1.29
N PHE A 13 6.61 -3.94 1.34
CA PHE A 13 6.83 -2.86 0.38
C PHE A 13 7.74 -1.76 0.94
N LYS A 14 8.56 -2.09 1.95
CA LYS A 14 9.52 -1.14 2.51
C LYS A 14 10.44 -0.60 1.41
N ASP A 15 10.70 0.71 1.46
CA ASP A 15 11.61 1.41 0.54
C ASP A 15 11.23 1.29 -0.96
N THR A 16 9.97 0.95 -1.28
CA THR A 16 9.51 0.82 -2.67
C THR A 16 9.06 2.15 -3.27
N GLN A 17 9.17 2.27 -4.59
CA GLN A 17 8.62 3.39 -5.36
C GLN A 17 7.28 2.96 -5.99
N LEU A 18 6.17 3.54 -5.50
CA LEU A 18 4.81 3.16 -5.86
C LEU A 18 4.10 4.29 -6.63
N MET A 19 4.83 4.94 -7.54
CA MET A 19 4.30 6.01 -8.38
C MET A 19 3.27 5.44 -9.36
N ASP A 20 2.10 6.08 -9.44
CA ASP A 20 0.98 5.71 -10.32
C ASP A 20 0.46 4.27 -10.13
N CYS A 21 0.64 3.69 -8.93
CA CYS A 21 0.04 2.40 -8.57
C CYS A 21 -1.40 2.59 -8.08
N ASP A 22 -2.34 1.83 -8.66
CA ASP A 22 -3.71 1.71 -8.16
C ASP A 22 -3.80 0.58 -7.13
N PHE A 23 -4.17 0.92 -5.90
CA PHE A 23 -4.35 -0.04 -4.79
C PHE A 23 -5.82 -0.39 -4.53
N SER A 24 -6.77 0.19 -5.27
CA SER A 24 -8.19 0.16 -4.96
C SER A 24 -8.80 -1.26 -4.85
N SER A 25 -8.17 -2.26 -5.46
CA SER A 25 -8.58 -3.67 -5.43
C SER A 25 -7.72 -4.61 -4.56
N PHE A 26 -6.75 -4.09 -3.80
CA PHE A 26 -5.80 -4.96 -3.09
C PHE A 26 -6.34 -5.46 -1.75
N ARG A 27 -5.79 -6.59 -1.26
CA ARG A 27 -5.84 -6.94 0.17
C ARG A 27 -4.49 -6.67 0.80
N VAL A 28 -4.42 -5.65 1.67
CA VAL A 28 -3.17 -5.13 2.24
C VAL A 28 -3.03 -5.33 3.75
N LYS A 29 -3.91 -6.14 4.35
CA LYS A 29 -3.87 -6.37 5.81
C LYS A 29 -2.48 -6.85 6.23
N GLY A 30 -1.89 -6.15 7.19
CA GLY A 30 -0.56 -6.48 7.71
C GLY A 30 0.60 -6.24 6.73
N ALA A 31 0.38 -5.67 5.54
CA ALA A 31 1.44 -5.31 4.61
C ALA A 31 2.22 -4.08 5.12
N CYS A 32 3.54 -4.05 4.93
CA CYS A 32 4.40 -2.99 5.43
C CYS A 32 4.78 -2.00 4.33
N PHE A 33 4.50 -0.70 4.52
CA PHE A 33 4.84 0.37 3.58
C PHE A 33 5.78 1.42 4.19
N THR A 34 6.59 1.03 5.17
CA THR A 34 7.58 1.92 5.78
C THR A 34 8.47 2.55 4.70
N ASP A 35 8.62 3.87 4.74
CA ASP A 35 9.45 4.66 3.82
C ASP A 35 9.11 4.53 2.32
N ALA A 36 7.95 3.95 1.99
CA ALA A 36 7.49 3.84 0.61
C ALA A 36 7.25 5.24 0.00
N GLN A 37 7.78 5.45 -1.20
CA GLN A 37 7.72 6.72 -1.93
C GLN A 37 6.60 6.68 -2.99
N GLY A 38 6.04 7.84 -3.32
CA GLY A 38 4.98 7.94 -4.35
C GLY A 38 3.56 7.64 -3.85
N LEU A 39 3.36 7.38 -2.57
CA LEU A 39 2.03 7.23 -1.97
C LEU A 39 1.34 8.60 -1.83
N THR A 40 0.20 8.76 -2.51
CA THR A 40 -0.67 9.93 -2.37
C THR A 40 -1.39 9.92 -1.01
N CYS A 41 -1.96 11.06 -0.60
CA CYS A 41 -2.78 11.13 0.62
C CYS A 41 -3.97 10.14 0.58
N GLN A 42 -4.57 9.96 -0.59
CA GLN A 42 -5.66 9.02 -0.79
C GLN A 42 -5.18 7.56 -0.64
N HIS A 43 -4.01 7.21 -1.19
CA HIS A 43 -3.43 5.89 -0.97
C HIS A 43 -3.18 5.61 0.51
N LYS A 44 -2.60 6.58 1.24
CA LYS A 44 -2.36 6.42 2.68
C LYS A 44 -3.66 6.23 3.47
N GLN A 45 -4.70 7.01 3.16
CA GLN A 45 -5.98 6.89 3.82
C GLN A 45 -6.64 5.53 3.56
N TRP A 46 -6.60 5.06 2.31
CA TRP A 46 -7.08 3.74 1.94
C TRP A 46 -6.27 2.65 2.67
N LEU A 47 -4.94 2.67 2.62
CA LEU A 47 -4.08 1.69 3.28
C LEU A 47 -4.35 1.58 4.80
N ARG A 48 -4.63 2.70 5.49
CA ARG A 48 -5.03 2.67 6.90
C ARG A 48 -6.36 1.98 7.14
N VAL A 49 -7.36 2.24 6.28
CA VAL A 49 -8.68 1.60 6.38
C VAL A 49 -8.57 0.09 6.21
N TYR A 50 -7.66 -0.38 5.36
CA TYR A 50 -7.45 -1.80 5.07
C TYR A 50 -6.35 -2.46 5.92
N GLU A 51 -6.04 -1.89 7.09
CA GLU A 51 -5.12 -2.45 8.11
C GLU A 51 -3.68 -2.73 7.61
N ALA A 52 -3.17 -1.92 6.67
CA ALA A 52 -1.75 -1.93 6.36
C ALA A 52 -0.94 -1.38 7.53
N LEU A 53 0.27 -1.91 7.72
CA LEU A 53 1.19 -1.52 8.79
C LEU A 53 1.98 -0.26 8.42
N ASN A 54 2.36 0.49 9.46
CA ASN A 54 3.33 1.59 9.38
C ASN A 54 2.99 2.66 8.33
N ILE A 55 1.71 2.92 8.10
CA ILE A 55 1.27 4.00 7.19
C ILE A 55 1.43 5.35 7.92
N PRO A 56 2.39 6.20 7.53
CA PRO A 56 2.65 7.46 8.22
C PRO A 56 1.46 8.40 8.09
N ALA A 57 1.16 9.17 9.16
CA ALA A 57 0.07 10.14 9.29
C ALA A 57 -0.08 11.08 8.08
#